data_AF-A0A9P8DPJ8-F1
#
_entry.id   AF-A0A9P8DPJ8-F1
#
_cell.length_a   1.000
_cell.length_b   1.000
_cell.length_c   1.000
_cell.angle_alpha   90.00
_cell.angle_beta   90.00
_cell.angle_gamma   90.00
#
_symmetry.space_group_name_H-M   'P 1'
#
loop_
_entity.id
_entity.type
_entity.pdbx_description
1 polymer ?
#
loop_
_entity_poly.entity_id
_entity_poly.type
_entity_poly.pdbx_seq_one_letter_code
_entity_poly.pdbx_strand_id
1 'polypeptide(L)' 'MGRVIRNQRKGRGSIFTANTRLNKAPAKFRNLDYAERHGYIRGVVREIVHDAGKFPER' A
#
# COMPACT_ATOMS: atom_id res chain seq x y z
N MET A 1 -22.54 26.25 19.88
CA MET A 1 -21.28 25.60 19.47
C MET A 1 -21.46 24.09 19.57
N GLY A 2 -21.49 23.36 18.45
CA GLY A 2 -21.81 21.93 18.41
C GLY A 2 -20.61 21.00 18.64
N ARG A 3 -20.86 19.73 18.98
CA ARG A 3 -19.81 18.71 19.14
C ARG A 3 -19.26 18.25 17.78
N VAL A 4 -17.94 18.08 17.68
CA VAL A 4 -17.26 17.53 16.49
C VAL A 4 -17.70 16.10 16.23
N ILE A 5 -18.22 15.83 15.03
CA ILE A 5 -18.73 14.51 14.66
C ILE A 5 -17.60 13.52 14.35
N ARG A 6 -17.89 12.21 14.42
CA ARG A 6 -16.91 11.14 14.18
C ARG A 6 -16.16 11.30 12.84
N ASN A 7 -16.86 11.66 11.76
CA ASN A 7 -16.25 11.76 10.44
C ASN A 7 -15.16 12.85 10.38
N GLN A 8 -15.41 14.00 11.01
CA GLN A 8 -14.44 15.09 11.11
C GLN A 8 -13.17 14.70 11.89
N ARG A 9 -13.24 13.71 12.78
CA ARG A 9 -12.08 13.23 13.57
C ARG A 9 -11.13 12.32 12.78
N LYS A 10 -11.56 11.74 11.66
CA LYS A 10 -10.75 10.79 10.88
C LYS A 10 -9.57 11.44 10.15
N GLY A 11 -9.67 12.72 9.78
CA GLY A 11 -8.60 13.44 9.05
C GLY A 11 -7.47 14.00 9.91
N ARG A 12 -7.62 14.01 11.24
CA ARG A 12 -6.69 14.68 12.16
C ARG A 12 -5.42 13.86 12.49
N GLY A 13 -5.29 12.64 11.95
CA GLY A 13 -4.13 11.78 12.22
C GLY A 13 -4.01 11.30 13.68
N SER A 14 -5.13 11.25 14.42
CA SER A 14 -5.18 10.79 15.81
C SER A 14 -5.37 9.27 15.90
N ILE A 15 -6.44 8.80 16.53
CA ILE A 15 -6.71 7.36 16.73
C ILE A 15 -7.15 6.62 15.46
N PHE A 16 -7.49 7.33 14.38
CA PHE A 16 -8.01 6.76 13.14
C PHE A 16 -6.91 6.63 12.07
N THR A 17 -5.73 6.19 12.46
CA THR A 17 -4.61 5.91 11.55
C THR A 17 -4.56 4.44 11.17
N ALA A 18 -3.88 4.12 10.06
CA ALA A 18 -3.66 2.75 9.64
C ALA A 18 -2.58 2.08 10.52
N ASN A 19 -2.81 0.84 10.94
CA ASN A 19 -1.84 0.05 11.68
C ASN A 19 -0.83 -0.59 10.71
N THR A 20 0.28 0.09 10.44
CA THR A 20 1.24 -0.30 9.38
C THR A 20 2.47 -1.08 9.87
N ARG A 21 2.55 -1.40 11.17
CA ARG A 21 3.73 -2.04 11.79
C ARG A 21 4.17 -3.35 11.12
N LEU A 22 3.21 -4.13 10.62
CA LEU A 22 3.47 -5.45 10.03
C LEU A 22 3.57 -5.43 8.51
N ASN A 23 3.45 -4.25 7.88
CA ASN A 23 3.50 -4.12 6.43
C ASN A 23 4.89 -4.51 5.93
N LYS A 24 4.95 -5.42 4.95
CA LYS A 24 6.24 -5.90 4.39
C LYS A 24 6.90 -4.86 3.51
N ALA A 25 6.18 -4.40 2.49
CA ALA A 25 6.62 -3.38 1.56
C ALA A 25 5.40 -2.84 0.79
N PRO A 26 5.46 -1.61 0.25
CA PRO A 26 4.46 -1.17 -0.70
C PRO A 26 4.52 -2.04 -1.96
N ALA A 27 3.38 -2.55 -2.41
CA ALA A 27 3.30 -3.27 -3.68
C ALA A 27 3.39 -2.26 -4.81
N LYS A 28 4.44 -2.36 -5.63
CA LYS A 28 4.73 -1.42 -6.73
C LYS A 28 5.30 -2.17 -7.93
N PHE A 29 4.96 -1.68 -9.12
CA PHE A 29 5.71 -2.03 -10.31
C PHE A 29 7.11 -1.42 -10.26
N ARG A 30 7.99 -1.90 -11.14
CA ARG A 30 9.31 -1.29 -11.29
C ARG A 30 9.17 0.12 -11.86
N ASN A 31 10.27 0.86 -11.78
CA ASN A 31 10.35 2.16 -12.44
C ASN A 31 10.34 1.96 -13.96
N LEU A 32 9.51 2.76 -14.65
CA LEU A 32 9.37 2.76 -16.10
C LEU A 32 10.62 3.36 -16.77
N ASP A 33 11.67 2.55 -16.92
CA ASP A 33 12.91 2.95 -17.56
C ASP A 33 12.91 2.65 -19.07
N TYR A 34 14.04 2.88 -19.74
CA TYR A 34 14.15 2.67 -21.19
C TYR A 34 13.87 1.20 -21.58
N ALA A 35 14.32 0.25 -20.75
CA ALA A 35 14.22 -1.18 -21.02
C ALA A 35 12.78 -1.69 -20.93
N GLU A 36 11.96 -1.16 -20.02
CA GLU A 36 10.52 -1.47 -19.98
C GLU A 36 9.72 -0.77 -21.09
N ARG A 37 10.17 0.41 -21.55
CA ARG A 37 9.47 1.16 -22.62
C ARG A 37 9.72 0.63 -24.02
N HIS A 38 10.92 0.14 -24.30
CA HIS A 38 11.35 -0.25 -25.66
C HIS A 38 11.73 -1.73 -25.77
N GLY A 39 11.54 -2.51 -24.71
CA GLY A 39 11.92 -3.90 -24.66
C GLY A 39 11.08 -4.69 -23.66
N TYR A 40 11.64 -5.78 -23.15
CA TYR A 40 11.03 -6.59 -22.10
C TYR A 40 12.09 -6.97 -21.07
N ILE A 41 11.66 -7.09 -19.81
CA ILE A 41 12.50 -7.51 -18.69
C ILE A 41 11.86 -8.74 -18.06
N ARG A 42 12.67 -9.72 -17.69
CA ARG A 42 12.23 -10.92 -16.98
C ARG A 42 12.88 -10.97 -15.61
N GLY A 43 12.06 -11.10 -14.57
CA GLY A 43 12.48 -11.38 -13.20
C GLY A 43 12.02 -12.78 -12.77
N VAL A 44 12.67 -13.34 -11.75
CA VAL A 44 12.27 -14.60 -11.14
C VAL A 44 11.59 -14.30 -9.80
N VAL A 45 10.44 -14.94 -9.54
CA VAL A 45 9.76 -14.85 -8.25
C VAL A 45 10.60 -15.56 -7.20
N ARG A 46 11.05 -14.83 -6.18
CA ARG A 46 11.84 -15.41 -5.08
C ARG A 46 10.97 -16.07 -4.02
N GLU A 47 9.91 -15.40 -3.61
CA GLU A 47 9.00 -15.88 -2.56
C GLU A 47 7.63 -15.20 -2.72
N ILE A 48 6.57 -15.91 -2.34
CA ILE A 48 5.20 -15.38 -2.25
C ILE A 48 4.85 -15.33 -0.77
N VAL A 49 4.75 -14.12 -0.21
CA VAL A 49 4.53 -13.89 1.22
C VAL A 49 3.19 -13.20 1.48
N HIS A 50 2.60 -13.49 2.64
CA HIS A 50 1.43 -12.76 3.13
C HIS A 50 1.83 -11.40 3.73
N ASP A 51 1.09 -10.36 3.36
CA ASP A 51 1.23 -9.00 3.92
C ASP A 51 -0.04 -8.64 4.72
N ALA A 52 0.14 -8.29 5.99
CA ALA A 52 -0.98 -8.11 6.93
C ALA A 52 -1.87 -6.95 6.50
N GLY A 53 -3.19 -7.17 6.49
CA GLY A 53 -4.16 -6.15 6.07
C GLY A 53 -4.28 -5.97 4.55
N LYS A 54 -3.55 -6.75 3.75
CA LYS A 54 -3.75 -6.86 2.29
C LYS A 54 -4.38 -8.21 1.97
N PHE A 55 -5.54 -8.18 1.32
CA PHE A 55 -6.17 -9.35 0.73
C PHE A 55 -6.10 -9.25 -0.79
N PRO A 56 -5.97 -10.37 -1.51
CA PRO A 56 -6.09 -10.36 -2.96
C PRO A 56 -7.47 -9.82 -3.34
N GLU A 57 -7.49 -8.92 -4.32
CA GLU A 57 -8.73 -8.44 -4.94
C GLU A 57 -9.40 -9.64 -5.62
N ARG A 58 -10.71 -9.80 -5.45
CA ARG A 58 -11.47 -10.87 -6.13
C ARG A 58 -11.56 -10.62 -7.63
#